data_AF-A0MWB9-F1
#
_entry.id   AF-A0MWB9-F1
#
_cell.length_a   1.000
_cell.length_b   1.000
_cell.length_c   1.000
_cell.angle_alpha   90.00
_cell.angle_beta   90.00
_cell.angle_gamma   90.00
#
_symmetry.space_group_name_H-M   'P 1'
#
loop_
_entity.id
_entity.type
_entity.pdbx_description
1 polymer ?
#
loop_
_entity_poly.entity_id
_entity_poly.type
_entity_poly.pdbx_seq_one_letter_code
_entity_poly.pdbx_strand_id
1 'polypeptide(L)'
;SSNSSPISEDTGLKEIQKLAESNNFLIVGTEKKGVVYRKVSTLDSYIDHLMSYITPTSIKPLKLNVNSGNGVAGHVINELEKRVIHLNIPVTFVKINNIPDGSFPNGIPNPLLPENRQDTIDAVLKYHADIGIAFDG
;
A
#
# COMPACT_ATOMS: atom_id res chain seq x y z
N SER A 1 -17.63 -14.24 -11.58
CA SER A 1 -16.35 -13.50 -11.60
C SER A 1 -16.64 -12.06 -12.02
N SER A 2 -16.86 -11.18 -11.04
CA SER A 2 -17.08 -9.74 -11.22
C SER A 2 -16.89 -9.01 -9.87
N ASN A 3 -15.82 -9.34 -9.14
CA ASN A 3 -15.51 -8.76 -7.83
C ASN A 3 -14.27 -7.86 -8.01
N SER A 4 -14.47 -6.53 -8.02
CA SER A 4 -13.44 -5.49 -8.21
C SER A 4 -13.18 -5.01 -9.65
N SER A 5 -14.18 -5.09 -10.54
CA SER A 5 -14.09 -4.39 -11.83
C SER A 5 -14.04 -2.87 -11.61
N PRO A 6 -13.13 -2.15 -12.30
CA PRO A 6 -13.05 -0.70 -12.17
C PRO A 6 -14.31 -0.04 -12.70
N ILE A 7 -14.73 1.06 -12.06
CA ILE A 7 -15.71 1.99 -12.63
C ILE A 7 -14.91 3.06 -13.38
N SER A 8 -14.98 3.01 -14.70
CA SER A 8 -14.35 3.91 -15.67
C SER A 8 -15.35 4.95 -16.20
N GLU A 9 -14.85 5.87 -17.03
CA GLU A 9 -15.63 6.96 -17.64
C GLU A 9 -16.91 6.47 -18.34
N ASP A 10 -16.82 5.34 -19.01
CA ASP A 10 -17.87 4.67 -19.78
C ASP A 10 -18.70 3.65 -18.99
N THR A 11 -18.26 3.26 -17.79
CA THR A 11 -18.94 2.25 -16.95
C THR A 11 -19.55 2.81 -15.66
N GLY A 12 -19.65 4.14 -15.55
CA GLY A 12 -20.45 4.81 -14.52
C GLY A 12 -19.83 6.10 -13.93
N LEU A 13 -18.54 6.36 -14.15
CA LEU A 13 -17.87 7.52 -13.54
C LEU A 13 -18.45 8.86 -14.03
N LYS A 14 -18.83 8.96 -15.31
CA LYS A 14 -19.52 10.14 -15.87
C LYS A 14 -20.87 10.42 -15.22
N GLU A 15 -21.60 9.38 -14.84
CA GLU A 15 -22.90 9.53 -14.19
C GLU A 15 -22.73 10.05 -12.76
N ILE A 16 -21.73 9.53 -12.03
CA ILE A 16 -21.34 10.02 -10.71
C ILE A 16 -20.90 11.49 -10.80
N GLN A 17 -20.09 11.84 -11.80
CA GLN A 17 -19.66 13.22 -12.03
C GLN A 17 -20.86 14.16 -12.25
N LYS A 18 -21.77 13.83 -13.19
CA LYS A 18 -22.97 14.63 -13.46
C LYS A 18 -23.85 14.80 -12.23
N LEU A 19 -24.03 13.74 -11.43
CA LEU A 19 -24.79 13.80 -10.19
C LEU A 19 -24.14 14.76 -9.18
N ALA A 20 -22.82 14.64 -8.98
CA ALA A 20 -22.07 15.52 -8.09
C ALA A 20 -22.12 17.00 -8.54
N GLU A 21 -21.95 17.26 -9.84
CA GLU A 21 -22.00 18.61 -10.42
C GLU A 21 -23.39 19.23 -10.33
N SER A 22 -24.45 18.43 -10.56
CA SER A 22 -25.83 18.91 -10.43
C SER A 22 -26.23 19.20 -8.99
N ASN A 23 -25.50 18.66 -8.01
CA ASN A 23 -25.77 18.70 -6.57
C ASN A 23 -27.23 18.32 -6.21
N ASN A 24 -27.90 17.55 -7.07
CA ASN A 24 -29.30 17.20 -6.94
C ASN A 24 -29.46 15.86 -6.22
N PHE A 25 -29.05 15.81 -4.96
CA PHE A 25 -29.16 14.60 -4.14
C PHE A 25 -30.55 14.48 -3.53
N LEU A 26 -31.12 13.27 -3.58
CA LEU A 26 -32.38 12.99 -2.90
C LEU A 26 -32.22 13.17 -1.39
N ILE A 27 -33.01 14.07 -0.81
CA ILE A 27 -33.14 14.16 0.65
C ILE A 27 -33.90 12.92 1.11
N VAL A 28 -33.18 12.00 1.76
CA VAL A 28 -33.77 10.82 2.38
C VAL A 28 -34.04 11.07 3.86
N GLY A 29 -35.23 10.65 4.32
CA GLY A 29 -35.60 10.69 5.73
C GLY A 29 -34.63 9.87 6.59
N THR A 30 -34.48 10.26 7.86
CA THR A 30 -33.55 9.64 8.81
C THR A 30 -33.80 8.14 8.99
N GLU A 31 -35.05 7.70 8.84
CA GLU A 31 -35.49 6.30 8.90
C GLU A 31 -34.96 5.42 7.76
N LYS A 32 -34.50 6.03 6.66
CA LYS A 32 -33.90 5.32 5.51
C LYS A 32 -32.36 5.38 5.50
N LYS A 33 -31.75 6.12 6.43
CA LYS A 33 -30.29 6.18 6.53
C LYS A 33 -29.76 4.92 7.20
N GLY A 34 -28.64 4.40 6.69
CA GLY A 34 -27.95 3.29 7.32
C GLY A 34 -27.58 3.60 8.76
N VAL A 35 -27.85 2.68 9.68
CA VAL A 35 -27.65 2.85 11.14
C VAL A 35 -26.34 2.26 11.65
N VAL A 36 -25.58 1.57 10.79
CA VAL A 36 -24.34 0.88 11.19
C VAL A 36 -23.15 1.41 10.42
N TYR A 37 -22.21 1.98 11.17
CA TYR A 37 -20.85 2.24 10.72
C TYR A 37 -19.92 1.30 11.49
N ARG A 38 -19.12 0.50 10.77
CA ARG A 38 -18.07 -0.32 11.37
C ARG A 38 -16.77 -0.06 10.64
N LYS A 39 -15.73 0.28 11.41
CA LYS A 39 -14.35 0.25 10.91
C LYS A 39 -13.89 -1.20 10.86
N VAL A 40 -13.61 -1.71 9.66
CA VAL A 40 -13.06 -3.05 9.44
C VAL A 40 -11.67 -2.89 8.83
N SER A 41 -10.68 -3.58 9.39
CA SER A 41 -9.36 -3.70 8.77
C SER A 41 -9.32 -5.00 7.95
N THR A 42 -8.82 -4.91 6.72
CA THR A 42 -8.57 -6.08 5.86
C THR A 42 -7.10 -6.47 5.84
N LEU A 43 -6.27 -5.82 6.66
CA LEU A 43 -4.82 -5.95 6.62
C LEU A 43 -4.36 -7.39 6.87
N ASP A 44 -4.87 -8.04 7.91
CA ASP A 44 -4.47 -9.43 8.25
C ASP A 44 -4.79 -10.40 7.10
N SER A 45 -6.02 -10.38 6.60
CA SER A 45 -6.44 -11.25 5.48
C SER A 45 -5.64 -10.97 4.20
N TYR A 46 -5.28 -9.70 3.97
CA TYR A 46 -4.43 -9.32 2.85
C TYR A 46 -3.02 -9.87 3.01
N ILE A 47 -2.40 -9.71 4.19
CA ILE A 47 -1.06 -10.26 4.48
C ILE A 47 -1.07 -11.79 4.38
N ASP A 48 -2.07 -12.46 4.96
CA ASP A 48 -2.20 -13.92 4.87
C ASP A 48 -2.29 -14.39 3.40
N HIS A 49 -3.00 -13.65 2.56
CA HIS A 49 -3.05 -13.92 1.12
C HIS A 49 -1.69 -13.70 0.44
N LEU A 50 -0.97 -12.62 0.75
CA LEU A 50 0.39 -12.39 0.23
C LEU A 50 1.35 -13.53 0.61
N MET A 51 1.26 -14.01 1.85
CA MET A 51 2.10 -15.10 2.34
C MET A 51 1.82 -16.43 1.62
N SER A 52 0.63 -16.60 1.04
CA SER A 52 0.29 -17.80 0.25
C SER A 52 1.09 -17.94 -1.04
N TYR A 53 1.70 -16.85 -1.54
CA TYR A 53 2.53 -16.89 -2.75
C TYR A 53 3.96 -17.41 -2.51
N ILE A 54 4.39 -17.51 -1.25
CA ILE A 54 5.78 -17.88 -0.94
C ILE A 54 5.86 -19.25 -0.27
N THR A 55 6.97 -19.95 -0.53
CA THR A 55 7.34 -21.17 0.21
C THR A 55 8.52 -20.83 1.13
N PRO A 56 8.30 -20.65 2.46
CA PRO A 56 9.31 -20.17 3.40
C PRO A 56 10.66 -20.88 3.31
N THR A 57 10.63 -22.21 3.18
CA THR A 57 11.83 -23.08 3.15
C THR A 57 12.66 -22.92 1.88
N SER A 58 12.12 -22.31 0.83
CA SER A 58 12.81 -22.09 -0.45
C SER A 58 13.52 -20.72 -0.51
N ILE A 59 13.34 -19.88 0.50
CA ILE A 59 13.89 -18.52 0.53
C ILE A 59 15.31 -18.57 1.11
N LYS A 60 16.27 -18.06 0.33
CA LYS A 60 17.65 -17.86 0.79
C LYS A 60 17.74 -16.60 1.68
N PRO A 61 18.78 -16.48 2.52
CA PRO A 61 19.03 -15.24 3.24
C PRO A 61 19.09 -14.04 2.30
N LEU A 62 18.25 -13.04 2.54
CA LEU A 62 18.15 -11.83 1.72
C LEU A 62 17.96 -10.59 2.59
N LYS A 63 18.62 -9.50 2.22
CA LYS A 63 18.41 -8.18 2.80
C LYS A 63 17.71 -7.29 1.77
N LEU A 64 16.51 -6.84 2.12
CA LEU A 64 15.65 -6.03 1.26
C LEU A 64 15.58 -4.60 1.78
N ASN A 65 15.97 -3.64 0.95
CA ASN A 65 15.68 -2.24 1.21
C ASN A 65 14.30 -1.89 0.67
N VAL A 66 13.43 -1.37 1.51
CA VAL A 66 12.07 -1.00 1.14
C VAL A 66 11.83 0.47 1.46
N ASN A 67 11.55 1.26 0.43
CA ASN A 67 11.23 2.67 0.54
C ASN A 67 9.73 2.88 0.32
N SER A 68 9.00 3.25 1.38
CA SER A 68 7.56 3.55 1.29
C SER A 68 7.27 5.01 0.97
N GLY A 69 8.30 5.88 0.89
CA GLY A 69 8.18 7.28 0.49
C GLY A 69 7.16 8.09 1.28
N ASN A 70 6.99 7.78 2.57
CA ASN A 70 5.98 8.36 3.46
C ASN A 70 4.52 8.13 3.02
N GLY A 71 4.30 7.26 2.03
CA GLY A 71 2.99 6.81 1.57
C GLY A 71 2.38 5.74 2.47
N VAL A 72 1.33 5.10 1.95
CA VAL A 72 0.55 4.14 2.74
C VAL A 72 1.20 2.76 2.83
N ALA A 73 2.20 2.43 2.02
CA ALA A 73 2.77 1.07 2.00
C ALA A 73 3.42 0.63 3.33
N GLY A 74 3.92 1.58 4.14
CA GLY A 74 4.78 1.26 5.30
C GLY A 74 4.12 0.39 6.37
N HIS A 75 2.80 0.51 6.59
CA HIS A 75 2.09 -0.33 7.55
C HIS A 75 1.94 -1.79 7.08
N VAL A 76 1.78 -2.01 5.77
CA VAL A 76 1.77 -3.34 5.15
C VAL A 76 3.13 -4.01 5.30
N ILE A 77 4.21 -3.27 5.03
CA ILE A 77 5.59 -3.77 5.18
C ILE A 77 5.88 -4.16 6.63
N ASN A 78 5.40 -3.39 7.60
CA ASN A 78 5.55 -3.73 9.01
C ASN A 78 4.84 -5.04 9.39
N GLU A 79 3.61 -5.27 8.91
CA GLU A 79 2.91 -6.52 9.19
C GLU A 79 3.54 -7.71 8.46
N LEU A 80 4.03 -7.50 7.23
CA LEU A 80 4.74 -8.53 6.48
C LEU A 80 6.03 -8.94 7.20
N GLU A 81 6.82 -7.97 7.67
CA GLU A 81 8.03 -8.22 8.45
C GLU A 81 7.75 -9.06 9.71
N LYS A 82 6.65 -8.76 10.43
CA LYS A 82 6.25 -9.58 11.58
C LYS A 82 5.98 -11.04 11.17
N ARG A 83 5.31 -11.29 10.05
CA ARG A 83 5.05 -12.65 9.56
C ARG A 83 6.33 -13.36 9.11
N VAL A 84 7.23 -12.65 8.44
CA VAL A 84 8.56 -13.15 8.06
C VAL A 84 9.36 -13.59 9.28
N ILE A 85 9.43 -12.75 10.31
CA ILE A 85 10.12 -13.07 11.57
C ILE A 85 9.45 -14.26 12.26
N HIS A 86 8.12 -14.24 12.38
CA HIS A 86 7.37 -15.32 13.05
C HIS A 86 7.59 -16.70 12.40
N LEU A 87 7.72 -16.74 11.07
CA LEU A 87 7.94 -17.96 10.31
C LEU A 87 9.43 -18.30 10.14
N ASN A 88 10.35 -17.56 10.77
CA ASN A 88 11.79 -17.72 10.62
C ASN A 88 12.26 -17.70 9.15
N ILE A 89 11.60 -16.92 8.31
CA ILE A 89 12.04 -16.70 6.93
C ILE A 89 13.29 -15.82 7.00
N PRO A 90 14.41 -16.17 6.34
CA PRO A 90 15.68 -15.47 6.49
C PRO A 90 15.74 -14.16 5.68
N VAL A 91 14.70 -13.33 5.76
CA VAL A 91 14.64 -12.03 5.10
C VAL A 91 14.78 -10.92 6.14
N THR A 92 15.68 -9.98 5.90
CA THR A 92 15.84 -8.78 6.73
C THR A 92 15.37 -7.57 5.94
N PHE A 93 14.52 -6.73 6.53
CA PHE A 93 14.08 -5.49 5.91
C PHE A 93 14.89 -4.31 6.45
N VAL A 94 15.29 -3.42 5.55
CA VAL A 94 15.77 -2.07 5.89
C VAL A 94 14.73 -1.10 5.34
N LYS A 95 14.03 -0.43 6.25
CA LYS A 95 12.87 0.39 5.91
C LYS A 95 13.27 1.86 5.80
N ILE A 96 13.01 2.46 4.66
CA ILE A 96 13.29 3.87 4.34
C ILE A 96 11.97 4.61 4.19
N ASN A 97 11.87 5.81 4.78
CA ASN A 97 10.68 6.67 4.72
C ASN A 97 9.35 5.90 5.01
N ASN A 98 9.38 4.99 5.98
CA ASN A 98 8.30 4.01 6.22
C ASN A 98 7.17 4.54 7.12
N ILE A 99 7.33 5.72 7.69
CA ILE A 99 6.29 6.35 8.52
C ILE A 99 5.40 7.17 7.59
N PRO A 100 4.08 6.87 7.52
CA PRO A 100 3.15 7.64 6.69
C PRO A 100 3.12 9.12 7.12
N ASP A 101 3.34 10.02 6.17
CA ASP A 101 3.29 11.46 6.39
C ASP A 101 2.83 12.16 5.10
N GLY A 102 1.59 12.64 5.10
CA GLY A 102 0.97 13.30 3.94
C GLY A 102 1.54 14.69 3.61
N SER A 103 2.45 15.22 4.43
CA SER A 103 3.24 16.41 4.09
C SER A 103 4.41 16.09 3.15
N PHE A 104 4.73 14.80 2.97
CA PHE A 104 5.80 14.30 2.09
C PHE A 104 7.14 15.02 2.31
N PRO A 105 7.72 14.92 3.52
CA PRO A 105 8.96 15.64 3.86
C PRO A 105 10.15 15.27 2.98
N ASN A 106 10.09 14.09 2.34
CA ASN A 106 11.11 13.58 1.42
C ASN A 106 10.67 13.65 -0.06
N GLY A 107 9.67 14.47 -0.37
CA GLY A 107 9.09 14.59 -1.71
C GLY A 107 7.94 13.61 -1.97
N ILE A 108 7.14 13.93 -2.99
CA ILE A 108 6.00 13.07 -3.38
C ILE A 108 6.57 11.73 -3.88
N PRO A 109 6.13 10.60 -3.32
CA PRO A 109 6.60 9.27 -3.70
C PRO A 109 6.25 8.97 -5.15
N ASN A 110 7.26 9.08 -6.00
CA ASN A 110 7.19 8.70 -7.40
C ASN A 110 8.49 8.00 -7.79
N PRO A 111 8.55 6.66 -7.75
CA PRO A 111 9.75 5.88 -8.06
C PRO A 111 10.28 6.05 -9.50
N LEU A 112 9.50 6.66 -10.40
CA LEU A 112 9.93 6.91 -11.78
C LEU A 112 10.83 8.14 -11.90
N LEU A 113 10.77 9.06 -10.94
CA LEU A 113 11.58 10.27 -10.94
C LEU A 113 13.03 9.96 -10.51
N PRO A 114 14.05 10.39 -11.27
CA PRO A 114 15.46 10.17 -10.90
C PRO A 114 15.81 10.56 -9.46
N GLU A 115 15.32 11.71 -9.00
CA GLU A 115 15.54 12.25 -7.66
C GLU A 115 15.01 11.32 -6.56
N ASN A 116 13.85 10.69 -6.77
CA ASN A 116 13.24 9.76 -5.81
C ASN A 116 13.89 8.37 -5.84
N ARG A 117 14.61 8.04 -6.92
CA ARG A 117 15.36 6.78 -7.04
C ARG A 117 16.67 6.82 -6.27
N GLN A 118 17.29 7.99 -6.16
CA GLN A 118 18.61 8.14 -5.55
C GLN A 118 18.61 7.66 -4.09
N ASP A 119 17.61 8.03 -3.29
CA ASP A 119 17.49 7.59 -1.90
C ASP A 119 17.48 6.06 -1.75
N THR A 120 16.78 5.38 -2.66
CA THR A 120 16.70 3.91 -2.66
C THR A 120 18.03 3.28 -3.08
N ILE A 121 18.71 3.86 -4.07
CA ILE A 121 20.05 3.42 -4.52
C ILE A 121 21.07 3.61 -3.41
N ASP A 122 21.11 4.79 -2.80
CA ASP A 122 22.04 5.14 -1.74
C ASP A 122 21.83 4.25 -0.52
N ALA A 123 20.58 3.94 -0.18
CA ALA A 123 20.28 2.97 0.85
C ALA A 123 20.84 1.58 0.49
N VAL A 124 20.68 1.11 -0.75
CA VAL A 124 21.17 -0.24 -1.14
C VAL A 124 22.68 -0.32 -0.96
N LEU A 125 23.40 0.71 -1.42
CA LEU A 125 24.86 0.81 -1.27
C LEU A 125 25.28 0.90 0.20
N LYS A 126 24.62 1.76 0.99
CA LYS A 126 24.92 2.00 2.40
C LYS A 126 24.68 0.76 3.28
N TYR A 127 23.60 0.03 3.02
CA TYR A 127 23.20 -1.11 3.85
C TYR A 127 23.62 -2.47 3.30
N HIS A 128 24.28 -2.48 2.13
CA HIS A 128 24.64 -3.68 1.38
C HIS A 128 23.43 -4.62 1.26
N ALA A 129 22.35 -4.09 0.72
CA ALA A 129 21.13 -4.84 0.46
C ALA A 129 21.22 -5.59 -0.87
N ASP A 130 20.56 -6.74 -0.94
CA ASP A 130 20.52 -7.54 -2.17
C ASP A 130 19.56 -6.94 -3.19
N ILE A 131 18.47 -6.32 -2.72
CA ILE A 131 17.40 -5.75 -3.56
C ILE A 131 16.88 -4.47 -2.94
N GLY A 132 16.61 -3.46 -3.78
CA GLY A 132 15.87 -2.25 -3.42
C GLY A 132 14.48 -2.22 -4.05
N ILE A 133 13.46 -1.90 -3.27
CA ILE A 133 12.05 -1.79 -3.68
C ILE A 133 11.52 -0.42 -3.24
N ALA A 134 10.89 0.31 -4.14
CA ALA A 134 10.24 1.59 -3.85
C ALA A 134 8.78 1.55 -4.29
N PHE A 135 7.88 2.09 -3.46
CA PHE A 135 6.45 2.19 -3.73
C PHE A 135 6.07 3.63 -4.09
N ASP A 136 4.97 3.79 -4.82
CA ASP A 136 4.23 5.04 -4.90
C ASP A 136 3.42 5.30 -3.62
N GLY A 137 2.82 6.49 -3.54
CA GLY A 137 2.18 7.04 -2.34
C GLY A 137 0.91 6.34 -1.88
#